data_AF-A0A5C8J9J2-F1
#
_entry.id   AF-A0A5C8J9J2-F1
#
_cell.length_a   1.000
_cell.length_b   1.000
_cell.length_c   1.000
_cell.angle_alpha   90.00
_cell.angle_beta   90.00
_cell.angle_gamma   90.00
#
_symmetry.space_group_name_H-M   'P 1'
#
loop_
_entity.id
_entity.type
_entity.pdbx_description
1 polymer ?
#
loop_
_entity_poly.entity_id
_entity_poly.type
_entity_poly.pdbx_seq_one_letter_code
_entity_poly.pdbx_strand_id
1 'polypeptide(L)'
;MLNRRFHRMRAKVGENLEKRRPTLGRCFMTSIAVLHGLPEAEISGAALALAERLDEKWRRDHSPKPVQLWEKLPAWLSYVDAEATPAGPGGGRSIRLRRPELAAVMLRVIWEDQPTIRDSLVDWLIWLGSEGSSHTRIKVGHAVGKLATFDFALVNERFLEVWSQSRRSRDHQLAALALEATAEDPSMTRRVHLHLDLMIRGNDAKKAIAIRAYASSVGLSAPDQALAAFRTLVLSRGVKFHHDVAQSIAYLYRRDTAPIIMNHLADWVREGGSAGRRGAALAFGRLAALPVSGPERQHLSELDPHPSLATLWRNALSYEEKGRLAVPESWDLLLHEWLRHYDKRPTVREITDQIFSLTDGRNAERALLYLRFWRHHGEISAELHHHLRQIVHRS
;
A
#
# COMPACT_ATOMS: atom_id res chain seq x y z
N MET A 1 31.18 -10.42 10.77
CA MET A 1 31.12 -11.46 9.71
C MET A 1 30.35 -11.03 8.45
N LEU A 2 29.25 -10.26 8.54
CA LEU A 2 28.48 -9.80 7.37
C LEU A 2 29.32 -9.06 6.31
N ASN A 3 30.23 -8.17 6.72
CA ASN A 3 31.04 -7.38 5.78
C ASN A 3 31.92 -8.27 4.87
N ARG A 4 32.55 -9.32 5.41
CA ARG A 4 33.36 -10.27 4.63
C ARG A 4 32.54 -11.13 3.66
N ARG A 5 31.25 -11.36 3.94
CA ARG A 5 30.33 -12.08 3.04
C ARG A 5 29.88 -11.17 1.91
N PHE A 6 29.54 -9.92 2.21
CA PHE A 6 29.18 -8.91 1.22
C PHE A 6 30.32 -8.63 0.23
N HIS A 7 31.55 -8.41 0.70
CA HIS A 7 32.71 -8.18 -0.18
C HIS A 7 32.96 -9.37 -1.13
N ARG A 8 32.80 -10.61 -0.65
CA ARG A 8 32.92 -11.81 -1.49
C ARG A 8 31.82 -11.89 -2.55
N MET A 9 30.57 -11.55 -2.20
CA MET A 9 29.47 -11.52 -3.16
C MET A 9 29.68 -10.41 -4.21
N ARG A 10 30.08 -9.20 -3.78
CA ARG A 10 30.38 -8.08 -4.69
C ARG A 10 31.49 -8.46 -5.68
N ALA A 11 32.60 -9.01 -5.20
CA ALA A 11 33.71 -9.44 -6.05
C ALA A 11 33.28 -10.48 -7.09
N LYS A 12 32.49 -11.49 -6.70
CA LYS A 12 31.97 -12.50 -7.62
C LYS A 12 31.05 -11.90 -8.70
N VAL A 13 30.17 -10.96 -8.33
CA VAL A 13 29.29 -10.28 -9.30
C VAL A 13 30.11 -9.43 -10.26
N GLY A 14 31.09 -8.66 -9.76
CA GLY A 14 32.01 -7.86 -10.58
C GLY A 14 32.78 -8.72 -11.58
N GLU A 15 33.42 -9.80 -11.11
CA GLU A 15 34.15 -10.75 -11.97
C GLU A 15 33.25 -11.33 -13.07
N ASN A 16 32.00 -11.67 -12.74
CA ASN A 16 31.07 -12.15 -13.73
C ASN A 16 30.74 -11.08 -14.79
N LEU A 17 30.48 -9.84 -14.37
CA LEU A 17 30.23 -8.72 -15.29
C LEU A 17 31.43 -8.39 -16.19
N GLU A 18 32.65 -8.67 -15.76
CA GLU A 18 33.86 -8.48 -16.58
C GLU A 18 34.03 -9.55 -17.67
N LYS A 19 33.47 -10.75 -17.50
CA LYS A 19 33.60 -11.86 -18.48
C LYS A 19 33.02 -11.45 -19.84
N ARG A 20 33.87 -11.43 -20.89
CA ARG A 20 33.54 -10.99 -22.28
C ARG A 20 32.35 -11.72 -22.91
N ARG A 21 31.97 -12.90 -22.41
CA ARG A 21 30.75 -13.62 -22.78
C ARG A 21 30.15 -14.30 -21.54
N PRO A 22 28.81 -14.40 -21.44
CA PRO A 22 27.81 -13.98 -22.44
C PRO A 22 27.17 -12.60 -22.17
N THR A 23 26.96 -11.80 -23.22
CA THR A 23 26.26 -10.49 -23.14
C THR A 23 24.81 -10.66 -22.69
N LEU A 24 24.11 -11.69 -23.20
CA LEU A 24 22.76 -12.02 -22.77
C LEU A 24 22.74 -12.53 -21.33
N GLY A 25 23.79 -13.22 -20.87
CA GLY A 25 23.96 -13.60 -19.47
C GLY A 25 23.98 -12.41 -18.52
N ARG A 26 24.58 -11.27 -18.92
CA ARG A 26 24.54 -10.01 -18.13
C ARG A 26 23.15 -9.39 -18.12
N CYS A 27 22.46 -9.35 -19.26
CA CYS A 27 21.09 -8.85 -19.31
C CYS A 27 20.14 -9.73 -18.49
N PHE A 28 20.36 -11.05 -18.52
CA PHE A 28 19.65 -12.01 -17.68
C PHE A 28 19.94 -11.81 -16.19
N MET A 29 21.20 -11.54 -15.82
CA MET A 29 21.59 -11.16 -14.45
C MET A 29 20.86 -9.90 -13.99
N THR A 30 20.77 -8.87 -14.82
CA THR A 30 19.99 -7.66 -14.51
C THR A 30 18.52 -7.98 -14.36
N SER A 31 17.96 -8.74 -15.30
CA SER A 31 16.54 -9.13 -15.29
C SER A 31 16.17 -9.92 -14.04
N ILE A 32 16.94 -10.96 -13.70
CA ILE A 32 16.67 -11.77 -12.50
C ILE A 32 16.91 -10.98 -11.21
N ALA A 33 17.84 -10.02 -11.17
CA ALA A 33 18.04 -9.16 -10.01
C ALA A 33 16.79 -8.32 -9.68
N VAL A 34 15.97 -8.01 -10.69
CA VAL A 34 14.67 -7.33 -10.52
C VAL A 34 13.54 -8.34 -10.31
N LEU A 35 13.45 -9.35 -11.18
CA LEU A 35 12.26 -10.19 -11.40
C LEU A 35 12.37 -11.58 -10.76
N HIS A 36 13.35 -11.84 -9.87
CA HIS A 36 13.49 -13.15 -9.24
C HIS A 36 12.16 -13.64 -8.61
N GLY A 37 11.85 -14.92 -8.82
CA GLY A 37 10.61 -15.57 -8.39
C GLY A 37 9.50 -15.58 -9.44
N LEU A 38 9.62 -14.82 -10.53
CA LEU A 38 8.64 -14.81 -11.61
C LEU A 38 8.87 -15.97 -12.62
N PRO A 39 7.90 -16.21 -13.53
CA PRO A 39 8.05 -17.18 -14.61
C PRO A 39 9.25 -16.86 -15.50
N GLU A 40 9.88 -17.92 -16.01
CA GLU A 40 11.07 -17.83 -16.86
C GLU A 40 10.84 -17.00 -18.12
N ALA A 41 9.66 -17.14 -18.75
CA ALA A 41 9.31 -16.35 -19.92
C ALA A 41 9.30 -14.84 -19.65
N GLU A 42 8.84 -14.40 -18.47
CA GLU A 42 8.87 -12.98 -18.08
C GLU A 42 10.31 -12.51 -17.87
N ILE A 43 11.15 -13.30 -17.19
CA ILE A 43 12.54 -12.94 -16.88
C ILE A 43 13.40 -12.93 -18.15
N SER A 44 13.33 -13.99 -18.97
CA SER A 44 14.06 -14.10 -20.24
C SER A 44 13.59 -13.04 -21.24
N GLY A 45 12.28 -12.80 -21.35
CA GLY A 45 11.73 -11.75 -22.21
C GLY A 45 12.21 -10.36 -21.79
N ALA A 46 12.22 -10.06 -20.49
CA ALA A 46 12.75 -8.80 -19.98
C ALA A 46 14.27 -8.65 -20.20
N ALA A 47 15.03 -9.75 -20.14
CA ALA A 47 16.46 -9.75 -20.45
C ALA A 47 16.74 -9.43 -21.92
N LEU A 48 15.96 -10.02 -22.83
CA LEU A 48 16.06 -9.72 -24.28
C LEU A 48 15.69 -8.27 -24.56
N ALA A 49 14.61 -7.75 -23.95
CA ALA A 49 14.20 -6.36 -24.08
C ALA A 49 15.25 -5.36 -23.54
N LEU A 50 16.05 -5.74 -22.55
CA LEU A 50 17.19 -4.95 -22.09
C LEU A 50 18.34 -4.99 -23.11
N ALA A 51 18.66 -6.17 -23.65
CA ALA A 51 19.69 -6.32 -24.66
C ALA A 51 19.39 -5.48 -25.90
N GLU A 52 18.15 -5.48 -26.38
CA GLU A 52 17.71 -4.66 -27.52
C GLU A 52 17.94 -3.16 -27.28
N ARG A 53 17.61 -2.65 -26.09
CA ARG A 53 17.81 -1.23 -25.71
C ARG A 53 19.29 -0.85 -25.62
N LEU A 54 20.12 -1.77 -25.11
CA LEU A 54 21.57 -1.57 -25.08
C LEU A 54 22.14 -1.53 -26.51
N ASP A 55 21.70 -2.46 -27.37
CA ASP A 55 22.11 -2.52 -28.77
C ASP A 55 21.63 -1.31 -29.57
N GLU A 56 20.42 -0.79 -29.34
CA GLU A 56 19.93 0.44 -29.99
C GLU A 56 20.76 1.67 -29.61
N LYS A 57 21.17 1.77 -28.35
CA LYS A 57 22.03 2.88 -27.90
C LYS A 57 23.44 2.74 -28.47
N TRP A 58 24.00 1.53 -28.51
CA TRP A 58 25.33 1.28 -29.08
C TRP A 58 25.36 1.33 -30.61
N ARG A 59 24.28 0.95 -31.32
CA ARG A 59 24.15 1.10 -32.78
C ARG A 59 24.12 2.56 -33.23
N ARG A 60 23.69 3.49 -32.37
CA ARG A 60 23.81 4.93 -32.64
C ARG A 60 25.26 5.41 -32.67
N ASP A 61 26.18 4.69 -32.01
CA ASP A 61 27.58 5.07 -31.89
C ASP A 61 28.53 4.22 -32.78
N HIS A 62 28.15 3.00 -33.20
CA HIS A 62 29.02 2.06 -33.94
C HIS A 62 28.25 1.13 -34.91
N SER A 63 28.97 0.59 -35.92
CA SER A 63 28.44 -0.36 -36.91
C SER A 63 27.82 -1.63 -36.28
N PRO A 64 26.72 -2.18 -36.85
CA PRO A 64 25.94 -3.24 -36.23
C PRO A 64 26.73 -4.55 -36.13
N LYS A 65 26.81 -5.11 -34.92
CA LYS A 65 27.15 -6.53 -34.72
C LYS A 65 25.87 -7.30 -34.39
N PRO A 66 25.50 -8.33 -35.16
CA PRO A 66 24.30 -9.09 -34.85
C PRO A 66 24.48 -9.88 -33.55
N VAL A 67 23.54 -9.73 -32.61
CA VAL A 67 23.39 -10.65 -31.47
C VAL A 67 22.77 -11.94 -32.01
N GLN A 68 23.59 -12.80 -32.62
CA GLN A 68 23.20 -14.15 -33.01
C GLN A 68 23.94 -15.14 -32.13
N LEU A 69 23.39 -15.43 -30.96
CA LEU A 69 23.81 -16.58 -30.19
C LEU A 69 22.58 -17.24 -29.56
N TRP A 70 22.28 -18.47 -30.01
CA TRP A 70 21.35 -19.35 -29.31
C TRP A 70 22.01 -19.80 -28.01
N GLU A 71 21.80 -19.05 -26.93
CA GLU A 71 22.32 -19.39 -25.60
C GLU A 71 21.34 -20.30 -24.86
N LYS A 72 21.88 -21.28 -24.12
CA LYS A 72 21.07 -22.23 -23.36
C LYS A 72 20.76 -21.66 -21.97
N LEU A 73 19.49 -21.67 -21.58
CA LEU A 73 19.06 -21.22 -20.23
C LEU A 73 19.89 -21.80 -19.07
N PRO A 74 20.29 -23.09 -19.05
CA PRO A 74 21.17 -23.61 -18.00
C PRO A 74 22.50 -22.85 -17.83
N ALA A 75 23.06 -22.31 -18.92
CA ALA A 75 24.27 -21.48 -18.85
C ALA A 75 24.00 -20.16 -18.11
N TRP A 76 22.84 -19.53 -18.36
CA TRP A 76 22.43 -18.32 -17.64
C TRP A 76 22.16 -18.59 -16.17
N LEU A 77 21.42 -19.67 -15.85
CA LEU A 77 21.13 -20.06 -14.47
C LEU A 77 22.41 -20.34 -13.68
N SER A 78 23.37 -21.03 -14.29
CA SER A 78 24.69 -21.26 -13.68
C SER A 78 25.49 -19.98 -13.52
N TYR A 79 25.40 -19.04 -14.46
CA TYR A 79 26.10 -17.76 -14.42
C TYR A 79 25.63 -16.87 -13.26
N VAL A 80 24.32 -16.89 -12.95
CA VAL A 80 23.72 -16.04 -11.90
C VAL A 80 23.45 -16.76 -10.58
N ASP A 81 23.85 -18.03 -10.44
CA ASP A 81 23.58 -18.86 -9.25
C ASP A 81 22.07 -18.97 -8.94
N ALA A 82 21.28 -19.31 -9.97
CA ALA A 82 19.83 -19.49 -9.91
C ALA A 82 19.38 -20.92 -10.20
N GLU A 83 18.14 -21.21 -9.86
CA GLU A 83 17.46 -22.46 -10.14
C GLU A 83 16.09 -22.22 -10.76
N ALA A 84 15.64 -23.19 -11.57
CA ALA A 84 14.34 -23.18 -12.20
C ALA A 84 13.48 -24.31 -11.61
N THR A 85 12.31 -23.96 -11.07
CA THR A 85 11.37 -24.90 -10.48
C THR A 85 10.08 -24.95 -11.29
N PRO A 86 9.51 -26.12 -11.60
CA PRO A 86 8.21 -26.22 -12.27
C PRO A 86 7.12 -25.51 -11.48
N ALA A 87 6.30 -24.69 -12.13
CA ALA A 87 5.20 -23.95 -11.51
C ALA A 87 3.85 -24.70 -11.56
N GLY A 88 3.89 -26.03 -11.76
CA GLY A 88 2.72 -26.87 -12.00
C GLY A 88 2.35 -27.03 -13.49
N PRO A 89 1.31 -27.82 -13.81
CA PRO A 89 0.88 -28.05 -15.19
C PRO A 89 0.53 -26.74 -15.90
N GLY A 90 1.13 -26.48 -17.07
CA GLY A 90 0.86 -25.29 -17.88
C GLY A 90 1.48 -23.97 -17.36
N GLY A 91 2.01 -23.93 -16.13
CA GLY A 91 2.58 -22.73 -15.51
C GLY A 91 4.03 -22.41 -15.89
N GLY A 92 4.67 -23.27 -16.68
CA GLY A 92 6.08 -23.13 -17.04
C GLY A 92 7.03 -23.34 -15.85
N ARG A 93 8.17 -22.63 -15.86
CA ARG A 93 9.20 -22.68 -14.81
C ARG A 93 9.28 -21.34 -14.10
N SER A 94 9.28 -21.31 -12.77
CA SER A 94 9.65 -20.13 -11.98
C SER A 94 11.17 -20.14 -11.76
N ILE A 95 11.83 -19.00 -11.95
CA ILE A 95 13.27 -18.88 -11.68
C ILE A 95 13.49 -18.18 -10.35
N ARG A 96 14.33 -18.75 -9.49
CA ARG A 96 14.71 -18.16 -8.20
C ARG A 96 16.22 -18.12 -8.07
N LEU A 97 16.73 -17.03 -7.50
CA LEU A 97 18.12 -17.00 -7.04
C LEU A 97 18.26 -17.98 -5.87
N ARG A 98 19.33 -18.80 -5.86
CA ARG A 98 19.61 -19.69 -4.73
C ARG A 98 19.83 -18.93 -3.43
N ARG A 99 20.27 -17.67 -3.56
CA ARG A 99 20.47 -16.71 -2.47
C ARG A 99 19.73 -15.42 -2.81
N PRO A 100 18.51 -15.21 -2.31
CA PRO A 100 17.72 -14.02 -2.62
C PRO A 100 18.45 -12.70 -2.33
N GLU A 101 19.33 -12.67 -1.33
CA GLU A 101 20.14 -11.50 -1.00
C GLU A 101 21.09 -11.06 -2.12
N LEU A 102 21.40 -11.94 -3.09
CA LEU A 102 22.21 -11.59 -4.25
C LEU A 102 21.52 -10.56 -5.16
N ALA A 103 20.19 -10.50 -5.19
CA ALA A 103 19.46 -9.55 -6.03
C ALA A 103 19.88 -8.10 -5.73
N ALA A 104 19.88 -7.72 -4.45
CA ALA A 104 20.28 -6.38 -4.02
C ALA A 104 21.76 -6.09 -4.31
N VAL A 105 22.64 -7.09 -4.15
CA VAL A 105 24.07 -6.95 -4.47
C VAL A 105 24.26 -6.76 -5.98
N MET A 106 23.57 -7.53 -6.80
CA MET A 106 23.60 -7.42 -8.26
C MET A 106 23.14 -6.03 -8.70
N LEU A 107 21.98 -5.57 -8.22
CA LEU A 107 21.47 -4.23 -8.53
C LEU A 107 22.47 -3.14 -8.15
N ARG A 108 23.07 -3.24 -6.95
CA ARG A 108 24.07 -2.28 -6.50
C ARG A 108 25.29 -2.22 -7.40
N VAL A 109 25.87 -3.38 -7.73
CA VAL A 109 27.05 -3.47 -8.62
C VAL A 109 26.71 -2.94 -10.01
N ILE A 110 25.56 -3.33 -10.57
CA ILE A 110 25.09 -2.85 -11.87
C ILE A 110 24.93 -1.32 -11.84
N TRP A 111 24.38 -0.75 -10.76
CA TRP A 111 24.12 0.69 -10.67
C TRP A 111 25.38 1.54 -10.43
N GLU A 112 26.24 1.11 -9.50
CA GLU A 112 27.45 1.82 -9.08
C GLU A 112 28.61 1.60 -10.06
N ASP A 113 28.83 0.36 -10.49
CA ASP A 113 30.06 -0.03 -11.20
C ASP A 113 29.91 -0.04 -12.73
N GLN A 114 28.68 0.11 -13.27
CA GLN A 114 28.41 0.12 -14.72
C GLN A 114 27.69 1.42 -15.16
N PRO A 115 28.36 2.59 -15.11
CA PRO A 115 27.74 3.87 -15.47
C PRO A 115 27.23 3.93 -16.92
N THR A 116 27.86 3.19 -17.84
CA THR A 116 27.53 3.20 -19.28
C THR A 116 26.15 2.62 -19.60
N ILE A 117 25.60 1.75 -18.75
CA ILE A 117 24.28 1.14 -18.97
C ILE A 117 23.17 1.83 -18.17
N ARG A 118 23.50 2.83 -17.34
CA ARG A 118 22.56 3.40 -16.36
C ARG A 118 21.30 3.96 -17.02
N ASP A 119 21.43 4.77 -18.07
CA ASP A 119 20.22 5.32 -18.73
C ASP A 119 19.38 4.21 -19.38
N SER A 120 20.02 3.24 -20.03
CA SER A 120 19.31 2.10 -20.64
C SER A 120 18.59 1.26 -19.59
N LEU A 121 19.18 1.12 -18.41
CA LEU A 121 18.55 0.46 -17.27
C LEU A 121 17.34 1.26 -16.74
N VAL A 122 17.46 2.58 -16.65
CA VAL A 122 16.34 3.47 -16.27
C VAL A 122 15.18 3.32 -17.25
N ASP A 123 15.45 3.47 -18.55
CA ASP A 123 14.44 3.35 -19.61
C ASP A 123 13.77 1.97 -19.61
N TRP A 124 14.56 0.92 -19.40
CA TRP A 124 14.07 -0.45 -19.31
C TRP A 124 13.19 -0.69 -18.07
N LEU A 125 13.56 -0.16 -16.90
CA LEU A 125 12.76 -0.26 -15.68
C LEU A 125 11.45 0.53 -15.80
N ILE A 126 11.47 1.73 -16.40
CA ILE A 126 10.25 2.52 -16.68
C ILE A 126 9.32 1.75 -17.62
N TRP A 127 9.86 1.15 -18.67
CA TRP A 127 9.10 0.31 -19.59
C TRP A 127 8.52 -0.92 -18.91
N LEU A 128 9.31 -1.66 -18.11
CA LEU A 128 8.81 -2.82 -17.36
C LEU A 128 7.70 -2.44 -16.38
N GLY A 129 7.83 -1.30 -15.71
CA GLY A 129 6.78 -0.78 -14.83
C GLY A 129 5.49 -0.42 -15.59
N SER A 130 5.62 0.02 -16.84
CA SER A 130 4.48 0.42 -17.66
C SER A 130 3.75 -0.76 -18.30
N GLU A 131 4.50 -1.66 -18.94
CA GLU A 131 3.99 -2.74 -19.80
C GLU A 131 3.94 -4.11 -19.10
N GLY A 132 4.64 -4.27 -17.97
CA GLY A 132 4.72 -5.53 -17.25
C GLY A 132 3.41 -5.95 -16.58
N SER A 133 3.33 -7.25 -16.26
CA SER A 133 2.27 -7.84 -15.44
C SER A 133 2.16 -7.17 -14.05
N SER A 134 1.06 -7.40 -13.33
CA SER A 134 0.91 -6.85 -11.96
C SER A 134 2.07 -7.25 -11.04
N HIS A 135 2.52 -8.51 -11.13
CA HIS A 135 3.66 -9.02 -10.38
C HIS A 135 4.98 -8.37 -10.81
N THR A 136 5.19 -8.20 -12.12
CA THR A 136 6.36 -7.48 -12.66
C THR A 136 6.42 -6.04 -12.13
N ARG A 137 5.29 -5.33 -12.08
CA ARG A 137 5.24 -3.96 -11.54
C ARG A 137 5.64 -3.88 -10.06
N ILE A 138 5.18 -4.82 -9.25
CA ILE A 138 5.60 -4.91 -7.83
C ILE A 138 7.11 -5.08 -7.74
N LYS A 139 7.67 -6.01 -8.52
CA LYS A 139 9.12 -6.25 -8.58
C LYS A 139 9.92 -5.04 -9.05
N VAL A 140 9.43 -4.32 -10.06
CA VAL A 140 10.05 -3.07 -10.55
C VAL A 140 10.05 -2.00 -9.47
N GLY A 141 8.90 -1.76 -8.80
CA GLY A 141 8.81 -0.82 -7.69
C GLY A 141 9.83 -1.14 -6.61
N HIS A 142 9.92 -2.42 -6.20
CA HIS A 142 10.87 -2.85 -5.17
C HIS A 142 12.33 -2.67 -5.62
N ALA A 143 12.67 -3.02 -6.87
CA ALA A 143 14.02 -2.84 -7.40
C ALA A 143 14.41 -1.36 -7.44
N VAL A 144 13.53 -0.48 -7.90
CA VAL A 144 13.76 0.98 -7.89
C VAL A 144 13.91 1.49 -6.45
N GLY A 145 13.11 0.99 -5.51
CA GLY A 145 13.28 1.29 -4.09
C GLY A 145 14.63 0.86 -3.54
N LYS A 146 15.13 -0.32 -3.92
CA LYS A 146 16.49 -0.74 -3.56
C LYS A 146 17.56 0.16 -4.18
N LEU A 147 17.41 0.59 -5.44
CA LEU A 147 18.33 1.58 -6.03
C LEU A 147 18.32 2.90 -5.25
N ALA A 148 17.17 3.33 -4.73
CA ALA A 148 17.05 4.56 -3.95
C ALA A 148 17.82 4.51 -2.62
N THR A 149 18.08 3.31 -2.07
CA THR A 149 18.94 3.15 -0.89
C THR A 149 20.41 3.44 -1.18
N PHE A 150 20.83 3.36 -2.45
CA PHE A 150 22.21 3.67 -2.88
C PHE A 150 22.33 5.11 -3.39
N ASP A 151 21.34 5.58 -4.16
CA ASP A 151 21.35 6.91 -4.78
C ASP A 151 19.94 7.50 -4.87
N PHE A 152 19.42 7.96 -3.73
CA PHE A 152 18.06 8.50 -3.64
C PHE A 152 17.85 9.73 -4.53
N ALA A 153 18.86 10.59 -4.68
CA ALA A 153 18.71 11.83 -5.45
C ALA A 153 18.48 11.52 -6.93
N LEU A 154 19.29 10.63 -7.50
CA LEU A 154 19.13 10.21 -8.89
C LEU A 154 17.86 9.41 -9.11
N VAL A 155 17.49 8.52 -8.19
CA VAL A 155 16.23 7.76 -8.29
C VAL A 155 15.01 8.68 -8.20
N ASN A 156 15.05 9.70 -7.34
CA ASN A 156 14.00 10.69 -7.25
C ASN A 156 13.82 11.43 -8.59
N GLU A 157 14.92 11.93 -9.17
CA GLU A 157 14.90 12.62 -10.46
C GLU A 157 14.38 11.73 -11.61
N ARG A 158 14.89 10.49 -11.69
CA ARG A 158 14.69 9.62 -12.86
C ARG A 158 13.45 8.75 -12.81
N PHE A 159 12.91 8.48 -11.61
CA PHE A 159 11.73 7.62 -11.45
C PHE A 159 10.60 8.34 -10.72
N LEU A 160 10.84 8.81 -9.49
CA LEU A 160 9.74 9.31 -8.63
C LEU A 160 9.10 10.58 -9.21
N GLU A 161 9.89 11.53 -9.69
CA GLU A 161 9.36 12.74 -10.33
C GLU A 161 8.63 12.40 -11.63
N VAL A 162 9.19 11.52 -12.47
CA VAL A 162 8.56 11.05 -13.72
C VAL A 162 7.19 10.41 -13.45
N TRP A 163 7.12 9.48 -12.51
CA TRP A 163 5.86 8.84 -12.12
C TRP A 163 4.89 9.81 -11.46
N SER A 164 5.37 10.79 -10.69
CA SER A 164 4.53 11.82 -10.09
C SER A 164 3.94 12.81 -11.09
N GLN A 165 4.55 12.97 -12.26
CA GLN A 165 4.04 13.80 -13.35
C GLN A 165 3.07 13.04 -14.26
N SER A 166 3.07 11.71 -14.19
CA SER A 166 2.14 10.89 -14.96
C SER A 166 0.69 11.04 -14.47
N ARG A 167 -0.25 10.94 -15.41
CA ARG A 167 -1.69 10.88 -15.13
C ARG A 167 -2.17 9.45 -14.82
N ARG A 168 -1.31 8.44 -14.97
CA ARG A 168 -1.68 7.03 -14.84
C ARG A 168 -1.59 6.58 -13.39
N SER A 169 -2.70 6.06 -12.85
CA SER A 169 -2.78 5.52 -11.48
C SER A 169 -1.71 4.44 -11.20
N ARG A 170 -1.38 3.62 -12.20
CA ARG A 170 -0.33 2.59 -12.10
C ARG A 170 1.06 3.17 -11.83
N ASP A 171 1.38 4.35 -12.36
CA ASP A 171 2.70 4.96 -12.17
C ASP A 171 2.83 5.50 -10.74
N HIS A 172 1.74 6.05 -10.20
CA HIS A 172 1.70 6.45 -8.79
C HIS A 172 1.84 5.25 -7.85
N GLN A 173 1.26 4.10 -8.22
CA GLN A 173 1.44 2.85 -7.46
C GLN A 173 2.91 2.40 -7.49
N LEU A 174 3.60 2.50 -8.62
CA LEU A 174 5.03 2.19 -8.72
C LEU A 174 5.87 3.09 -7.81
N ALA A 175 5.59 4.39 -7.81
CA ALA A 175 6.28 5.34 -6.92
C ALA A 175 6.05 5.01 -5.44
N ALA A 176 4.82 4.65 -5.07
CA ALA A 176 4.50 4.22 -3.71
C ALA A 176 5.24 2.94 -3.30
N LEU A 177 5.27 1.92 -4.17
CA LEU A 177 6.02 0.68 -3.96
C LEU A 177 7.53 0.90 -3.85
N ALA A 178 8.08 1.83 -4.64
CA ALA A 178 9.49 2.20 -4.53
C ALA A 178 9.81 2.87 -3.19
N LEU A 179 8.97 3.80 -2.74
CA LEU A 179 9.13 4.45 -1.43
C LEU A 179 8.97 3.47 -0.28
N GLU A 180 8.03 2.53 -0.38
CA GLU A 180 7.87 1.42 0.57
C GLU A 180 9.15 0.58 0.66
N ALA A 181 9.63 0.05 -0.47
CA ALA A 181 10.83 -0.79 -0.50
C ALA A 181 12.11 -0.04 -0.09
N THR A 182 12.13 1.29 -0.25
CA THR A 182 13.21 2.16 0.25
C THR A 182 13.17 2.26 1.77
N ALA A 183 11.97 2.41 2.35
CA ALA A 183 11.78 2.55 3.80
C ALA A 183 12.08 1.27 4.59
N GLU A 184 12.11 0.11 3.92
CA GLU A 184 12.61 -1.14 4.51
C GLU A 184 14.08 -1.04 4.96
N ASP A 185 14.87 -0.12 4.41
CA ASP A 185 16.19 0.23 4.95
C ASP A 185 16.03 1.26 6.09
N PRO A 186 16.36 0.92 7.35
CA PRO A 186 16.19 1.82 8.50
C PRO A 186 16.95 3.14 8.36
N SER A 187 18.06 3.16 7.61
CA SER A 187 18.83 4.39 7.37
C SER A 187 18.10 5.39 6.46
N MET A 188 17.13 4.90 5.68
CA MET A 188 16.38 5.68 4.69
C MET A 188 14.99 6.08 5.17
N THR A 189 14.45 5.44 6.21
CA THR A 189 13.09 5.68 6.73
C THR A 189 12.80 7.17 6.96
N ARG A 190 13.67 7.89 7.67
CA ARG A 190 13.51 9.34 7.91
C ARG A 190 13.43 10.13 6.60
N ARG A 191 14.27 9.79 5.62
CA ARG A 191 14.30 10.47 4.32
C ARG A 191 13.02 10.22 3.52
N VAL A 192 12.50 9.00 3.57
CA VAL A 192 11.22 8.64 2.94
C VAL A 192 10.08 9.46 3.54
N HIS A 193 9.97 9.53 4.87
CA HIS A 193 8.92 10.34 5.52
C HIS A 193 9.00 11.82 5.16
N LEU A 194 10.20 12.42 5.18
CA LEU A 194 10.38 13.81 4.72
C LEU A 194 9.95 14.01 3.27
N HIS A 195 10.22 13.04 2.40
CA HIS A 195 9.81 13.10 1.01
C HIS A 195 8.28 12.96 0.85
N LEU A 196 7.65 12.07 1.61
CA LEU A 196 6.20 11.91 1.65
C LEU A 196 5.49 13.17 2.18
N ASP A 197 6.06 13.84 3.18
CA ASP A 197 5.55 15.11 3.71
C ASP A 197 5.57 16.23 2.66
N LEU A 198 6.61 16.27 1.83
CA LEU A 198 6.67 17.17 0.66
C LEU A 198 5.61 16.80 -0.37
N MET A 199 5.41 15.51 -0.64
CA MET A 199 4.42 15.03 -1.61
C MET A 199 2.97 15.37 -1.19
N ILE A 200 2.65 15.31 0.10
CA ILE A 200 1.32 15.70 0.63
C ILE A 200 0.98 17.16 0.34
N ARG A 201 1.99 18.02 0.32
CA ARG A 201 1.86 19.46 0.00
C ARG A 201 1.93 19.73 -1.51
N GLY A 202 2.17 18.70 -2.32
CA GLY A 202 2.32 18.80 -3.77
C GLY A 202 1.00 18.80 -4.53
N ASN A 203 1.09 18.50 -5.82
CA ASN A 203 -0.07 18.32 -6.70
C ASN A 203 -0.83 17.01 -6.37
N ASP A 204 -1.98 16.81 -7.01
CA ASP A 204 -2.85 15.66 -6.73
C ASP A 204 -2.20 14.30 -7.01
N ALA A 205 -1.27 14.22 -7.97
CA ALA A 205 -0.53 12.99 -8.24
C ALA A 205 0.44 12.68 -7.09
N LYS A 206 1.19 13.67 -6.60
CA LYS A 206 2.07 13.53 -5.43
C LYS A 206 1.28 13.14 -4.17
N LYS A 207 0.11 13.74 -3.94
CA LYS A 207 -0.80 13.35 -2.85
C LYS A 207 -1.25 11.89 -2.97
N ALA A 208 -1.64 11.45 -4.18
CA ALA A 208 -2.06 10.07 -4.42
C ALA A 208 -0.92 9.06 -4.19
N ILE A 209 0.33 9.41 -4.52
CA ILE A 209 1.51 8.60 -4.19
C ILE A 209 1.68 8.52 -2.67
N ALA A 210 1.64 9.66 -1.98
CA ALA A 210 1.83 9.70 -0.54
C ALA A 210 0.76 8.89 0.21
N ILE A 211 -0.49 8.97 -0.22
CA ILE A 211 -1.59 8.16 0.36
C ILE A 211 -1.28 6.67 0.24
N ARG A 212 -0.90 6.21 -0.97
CA ARG A 212 -0.61 4.80 -1.24
C ARG A 212 0.64 4.31 -0.50
N ALA A 213 1.68 5.14 -0.40
CA ALA A 213 2.89 4.81 0.33
C ALA A 213 2.58 4.68 1.83
N TYR A 214 1.80 5.59 2.42
CA TYR A 214 1.36 5.45 3.80
C TYR A 214 0.36 4.29 3.99
N ALA A 215 -0.38 3.90 2.96
CA ALA A 215 -1.23 2.70 2.95
C ALA A 215 -0.44 1.39 2.71
N SER A 216 0.74 1.28 3.32
CA SER A 216 1.67 0.16 3.16
C SER A 216 2.44 -0.12 4.45
N SER A 217 3.50 -0.93 4.41
CA SER A 217 4.38 -1.13 5.56
C SER A 217 4.98 0.16 6.12
N VAL A 218 5.12 1.21 5.30
CA VAL A 218 5.57 2.55 5.76
C VAL A 218 4.65 3.10 6.84
N GLY A 219 3.33 3.15 6.60
CA GLY A 219 2.38 3.67 7.58
C GLY A 219 2.16 2.73 8.75
N LEU A 220 2.30 1.41 8.56
CA LEU A 220 2.26 0.45 9.66
C LEU A 220 3.44 0.65 10.64
N SER A 221 4.62 1.04 10.14
CA SER A 221 5.78 1.33 10.98
C SER A 221 5.71 2.67 11.73
N ALA A 222 4.87 3.59 11.26
CA ALA A 222 4.72 4.93 11.82
C ALA A 222 3.25 5.43 11.71
N PRO A 223 2.30 4.81 12.44
CA PRO A 223 0.86 5.06 12.27
C PRO A 223 0.47 6.51 12.58
N ASP A 224 1.07 7.14 13.59
CA ASP A 224 0.79 8.55 13.91
C ASP A 224 1.17 9.51 12.77
N GLN A 225 2.30 9.26 12.10
CA GLN A 225 2.73 10.07 10.97
C GLN A 225 1.80 9.89 9.77
N ALA A 226 1.42 8.64 9.48
CA ALA A 226 0.46 8.34 8.42
C ALA A 226 -0.92 8.99 8.68
N LEU A 227 -1.43 8.92 9.92
CA LEU A 227 -2.70 9.51 10.30
C LEU A 227 -2.66 11.05 10.28
N ALA A 228 -1.56 11.67 10.71
CA ALA A 228 -1.37 13.12 10.60
C ALA A 228 -1.34 13.59 9.14
N ALA A 229 -0.67 12.83 8.27
CA ALA A 229 -0.66 13.04 6.83
C ALA A 229 -2.07 12.96 6.22
N PHE A 230 -2.81 11.90 6.56
CA PHE A 230 -4.20 11.71 6.12
C PHE A 230 -5.12 12.82 6.62
N ARG A 231 -4.93 13.31 7.85
CA ARG A 231 -5.67 14.46 8.39
C ARG A 231 -5.44 15.70 7.53
N THR A 232 -4.19 16.00 7.18
CA THR A 232 -3.87 17.15 6.33
C THR A 232 -4.57 17.06 4.97
N LEU A 233 -4.64 15.87 4.38
CA LEU A 233 -5.32 15.63 3.11
C LEU A 233 -6.84 15.76 3.22
N VAL A 234 -7.44 15.23 4.28
CA VAL A 234 -8.88 15.34 4.55
C VAL A 234 -9.31 16.78 4.79
N LEU A 235 -8.50 17.55 5.52
CA LEU A 235 -8.78 18.96 5.83
C LEU A 235 -8.42 19.91 4.69
N SER A 236 -7.69 19.45 3.67
CA SER A 236 -7.41 20.24 2.48
C SER A 236 -8.69 20.53 1.68
N ARG A 237 -8.71 21.63 0.90
CA ARG A 237 -9.91 22.03 0.15
C ARG A 237 -10.33 20.94 -0.85
N GLY A 238 -11.57 20.47 -0.70
CA GLY A 238 -12.20 19.50 -1.59
C GLY A 238 -12.30 18.09 -0.99
N VAL A 239 -13.27 17.32 -1.46
CA VAL A 239 -13.57 15.97 -0.96
C VAL A 239 -12.79 14.85 -1.68
N LYS A 240 -11.84 15.23 -2.54
CA LYS A 240 -11.23 14.35 -3.55
C LYS A 240 -10.59 13.09 -2.96
N PHE A 241 -9.82 13.24 -1.89
CA PHE A 241 -9.02 12.14 -1.31
C PHE A 241 -9.69 11.42 -0.14
N HIS A 242 -10.90 11.82 0.26
CA HIS A 242 -11.54 11.27 1.47
C HIS A 242 -11.75 9.75 1.37
N HIS A 243 -12.14 9.24 0.19
CA HIS A 243 -12.32 7.81 -0.02
C HIS A 243 -10.99 7.04 -0.04
N ASP A 244 -9.96 7.59 -0.68
CA ASP A 244 -8.63 6.97 -0.73
C ASP A 244 -8.00 6.92 0.67
N VAL A 245 -8.17 8.00 1.45
CA VAL A 245 -7.76 8.06 2.86
C VAL A 245 -8.54 7.04 3.70
N ALA A 246 -9.85 6.97 3.56
CA ALA A 246 -10.67 6.00 4.28
C ALA A 246 -10.24 4.55 3.98
N GLN A 247 -9.97 4.23 2.71
CA GLN A 247 -9.43 2.93 2.29
C GLN A 247 -8.05 2.66 2.90
N SER A 248 -7.20 3.67 2.97
CA SER A 248 -5.84 3.58 3.51
C SER A 248 -5.84 3.34 5.02
N ILE A 249 -6.75 3.99 5.76
CA ILE A 249 -6.95 3.74 7.19
C ILE A 249 -7.41 2.30 7.45
N ALA A 250 -8.32 1.78 6.61
CA ALA A 250 -8.75 0.39 6.70
C ALA A 250 -7.60 -0.61 6.46
N TYR A 251 -6.61 -0.26 5.64
CA TYR A 251 -5.40 -1.06 5.48
C TYR A 251 -4.54 -1.06 6.76
N LEU A 252 -4.39 0.10 7.41
CA LEU A 252 -3.61 0.26 8.63
C LEU A 252 -4.26 -0.36 9.88
N TYR A 253 -5.56 -0.65 9.82
CA TYR A 253 -6.31 -1.19 10.95
C TYR A 253 -5.86 -2.60 11.33
N ARG A 254 -5.34 -2.70 12.54
CA ARG A 254 -4.87 -3.89 13.25
C ARG A 254 -5.17 -3.73 14.74
N ARG A 255 -5.09 -4.81 15.51
CA ARG A 255 -5.34 -4.78 16.96
C ARG A 255 -4.49 -3.75 17.71
N ASP A 256 -3.22 -3.61 17.33
CA ASP A 256 -2.24 -2.70 17.93
C ASP A 256 -2.42 -1.23 17.48
N THR A 257 -2.86 -1.00 16.24
CA THR A 257 -3.10 0.35 15.70
C THR A 257 -4.50 0.88 15.98
N ALA A 258 -5.44 0.03 16.38
CA ALA A 258 -6.85 0.40 16.56
C ALA A 258 -7.05 1.59 17.52
N PRO A 259 -6.47 1.64 18.75
CA PRO A 259 -6.67 2.77 19.65
C PRO A 259 -6.18 4.10 19.06
N ILE A 260 -5.03 4.08 18.39
CA ILE A 260 -4.44 5.28 17.76
C ILE A 260 -5.36 5.77 16.63
N ILE A 261 -5.83 4.87 15.77
CA ILE A 261 -6.77 5.20 14.69
C ILE A 261 -8.06 5.82 15.26
N MET A 262 -8.64 5.23 16.31
CA MET A 262 -9.88 5.74 16.92
C MET A 262 -9.71 7.13 17.52
N ASN A 263 -8.57 7.40 18.18
CA ASN A 263 -8.26 8.72 18.71
C ASN A 263 -8.13 9.77 17.60
N HIS A 264 -7.32 9.50 16.58
CA HIS A 264 -7.15 10.42 15.46
C HIS A 264 -8.47 10.71 14.74
N LEU A 265 -9.29 9.68 14.47
CA LEU A 265 -10.60 9.89 13.84
C LEU A 265 -11.54 10.72 14.72
N ALA A 266 -11.52 10.54 16.04
CA ALA A 266 -12.31 11.37 16.94
C ALA A 266 -11.80 12.81 16.98
N ASP A 267 -10.50 13.04 16.88
CA ASP A 267 -9.91 14.38 16.75
C ASP A 267 -10.37 15.05 15.45
N TRP A 268 -10.50 14.30 14.35
CA TRP A 268 -11.03 14.83 13.10
C TRP A 268 -12.49 15.27 13.22
N VAL A 269 -13.30 14.53 13.98
CA VAL A 269 -14.69 14.90 14.28
C VAL A 269 -14.74 16.19 15.10
N ARG A 270 -13.88 16.32 16.11
CA ARG A 270 -13.87 17.46 17.05
C ARG A 270 -13.31 18.74 16.44
N GLU A 271 -12.20 18.64 15.72
CA GLU A 271 -11.40 19.80 15.31
C GLU A 271 -11.46 20.07 13.79
N GLY A 272 -11.92 19.10 13.01
CA GLY A 272 -11.79 19.13 11.55
C GLY A 272 -12.97 19.76 10.79
N GLY A 273 -13.96 20.31 11.49
CA GLY A 273 -15.14 20.94 10.86
C GLY A 273 -15.97 19.96 10.01
N SER A 274 -16.53 20.41 8.89
CA SER A 274 -17.29 19.53 7.98
C SER A 274 -16.40 18.51 7.27
N ALA A 275 -15.21 18.94 6.80
CA ALA A 275 -14.30 18.07 6.08
C ALA A 275 -13.78 16.92 6.96
N GLY A 276 -13.38 17.22 8.20
CA GLY A 276 -12.95 16.23 9.19
C GLY A 276 -14.06 15.25 9.57
N ARG A 277 -15.27 15.75 9.86
CA ARG A 277 -16.44 14.90 10.12
C ARG A 277 -16.77 13.96 8.97
N ARG A 278 -16.73 14.46 7.72
CA ARG A 278 -16.91 13.63 6.52
C ARG A 278 -15.84 12.55 6.39
N GLY A 279 -14.57 12.93 6.49
CA GLY A 279 -13.46 12.00 6.37
C GLY A 279 -13.50 10.92 7.46
N ALA A 280 -13.82 11.31 8.70
CA ALA A 280 -13.98 10.40 9.81
C ALA A 280 -15.17 9.45 9.65
N ALA A 281 -16.31 9.94 9.16
CA ALA A 281 -17.49 9.10 8.88
C ALA A 281 -17.15 8.03 7.84
N LEU A 282 -16.52 8.41 6.72
CA LEU A 282 -16.13 7.48 5.65
C LEU A 282 -15.09 6.46 6.11
N ALA A 283 -14.07 6.90 6.85
CA ALA A 283 -13.04 6.02 7.40
C ALA A 283 -13.65 5.03 8.39
N PHE A 284 -14.42 5.53 9.37
CA PHE A 284 -15.04 4.69 10.39
C PHE A 284 -16.08 3.72 9.80
N GLY A 285 -16.92 4.17 8.85
CA GLY A 285 -17.86 3.31 8.15
C GLY A 285 -17.16 2.15 7.42
N ARG A 286 -16.01 2.40 6.79
CA ARG A 286 -15.19 1.33 6.20
C ARG A 286 -14.65 0.37 7.26
N LEU A 287 -14.17 0.87 8.40
CA LEU A 287 -13.69 0.02 9.49
C LEU A 287 -14.80 -0.88 10.05
N ALA A 288 -16.01 -0.33 10.20
CA ALA A 288 -17.18 -1.08 10.67
C ALA A 288 -17.65 -2.13 9.65
N ALA A 289 -17.40 -1.92 8.36
CA ALA A 289 -17.73 -2.88 7.31
C ALA A 289 -16.64 -3.92 7.02
N LEU A 290 -15.50 -3.88 7.71
CA LEU A 290 -14.41 -4.82 7.45
C LEU A 290 -14.81 -6.25 7.87
N PRO A 291 -14.72 -7.24 6.97
CA PRO A 291 -14.97 -8.63 7.34
C PRO A 291 -13.88 -9.10 8.31
N VAL A 292 -14.29 -9.78 9.39
CA VAL A 292 -13.38 -10.39 10.36
C VAL A 292 -12.48 -11.39 9.64
N SER A 293 -11.20 -11.07 9.51
CA SER A 293 -10.27 -11.80 8.63
C SER A 293 -9.02 -12.29 9.36
N GLY A 294 -9.17 -12.75 10.61
CA GLY A 294 -8.11 -13.40 11.38
C GLY A 294 -7.70 -12.66 12.67
N PRO A 295 -6.75 -13.22 13.43
CA PRO A 295 -6.43 -12.77 14.79
C PRO A 295 -5.81 -11.35 14.88
N GLU A 296 -5.20 -10.86 13.79
CA GLU A 296 -4.59 -9.52 13.75
C GLU A 296 -5.62 -8.39 13.55
N ARG A 297 -6.80 -8.71 13.02
CA ARG A 297 -7.88 -7.75 12.73
C ARG A 297 -9.09 -8.09 13.57
N GLN A 298 -9.12 -7.57 14.78
CA GLN A 298 -10.26 -7.70 15.67
C GLN A 298 -11.43 -6.84 15.20
N HIS A 299 -12.63 -7.38 15.38
CA HIS A 299 -13.84 -6.65 15.07
C HIS A 299 -13.99 -5.46 16.03
N LEU A 300 -14.60 -4.35 15.57
CA LEU A 300 -14.74 -3.13 16.41
C LEU A 300 -15.49 -3.40 17.72
N SER A 301 -16.45 -4.33 17.70
CA SER A 301 -17.22 -4.74 18.90
C SER A 301 -16.47 -5.72 19.83
N GLU A 302 -15.22 -6.07 19.49
CA GLU A 302 -14.31 -6.90 20.30
C GLU A 302 -13.19 -6.08 20.94
N LEU A 303 -13.07 -4.80 20.59
CA LEU A 303 -12.13 -3.89 21.23
C LEU A 303 -12.57 -3.64 22.67
N ASP A 304 -11.57 -3.41 23.54
CA ASP A 304 -11.84 -2.87 24.87
C ASP A 304 -12.61 -1.55 24.76
N PRO A 305 -13.49 -1.22 25.72
CA PRO A 305 -14.28 0.01 25.68
C PRO A 305 -13.41 1.22 25.41
N HIS A 306 -13.55 1.77 24.20
CA HIS A 306 -12.76 2.92 23.77
C HIS A 306 -13.68 4.14 23.70
N PRO A 307 -13.39 5.23 24.45
CA PRO A 307 -14.32 6.37 24.61
C PRO A 307 -14.66 7.05 23.28
N SER A 308 -13.75 7.00 22.30
CA SER A 308 -13.95 7.56 20.97
C SER A 308 -15.02 6.83 20.13
N LEU A 309 -15.34 5.56 20.41
CA LEU A 309 -16.24 4.76 19.58
C LEU A 309 -17.66 5.34 19.52
N ALA A 310 -18.20 5.81 20.65
CA ALA A 310 -19.51 6.46 20.67
C ALA A 310 -19.52 7.75 19.84
N THR A 311 -18.43 8.52 19.87
CA THR A 311 -18.30 9.75 19.05
C THR A 311 -18.23 9.42 17.56
N LEU A 312 -17.50 8.37 17.19
CA LEU A 312 -17.34 7.96 15.80
C LEU A 312 -18.64 7.37 15.22
N TRP A 313 -19.33 6.51 15.97
CA TRP A 313 -20.64 5.99 15.58
C TRP A 313 -21.66 7.11 15.40
N ARG A 314 -21.76 8.03 16.36
CA ARG A 314 -22.67 9.18 16.23
C ARG A 314 -22.38 9.98 14.97
N ASN A 315 -21.11 10.27 14.69
CA ASN A 315 -20.73 10.98 13.48
C ASN A 315 -21.10 10.19 12.20
N ALA A 316 -20.86 8.88 12.15
CA ALA A 316 -21.20 8.05 10.99
C ALA A 316 -22.72 7.95 10.74
N LEU A 317 -23.52 7.85 11.80
CA LEU A 317 -24.98 7.72 11.74
C LEU A 317 -25.72 9.03 11.40
N SER A 318 -25.05 10.18 11.64
CA SER A 318 -25.66 11.51 11.55
C SER A 318 -25.10 12.40 10.46
N TYR A 319 -23.85 12.21 10.03
CA TYR A 319 -23.21 13.15 9.14
C TYR A 319 -23.85 13.10 7.75
N GLU A 320 -24.47 14.23 7.38
CA GLU A 320 -25.15 14.40 6.10
C GLU A 320 -24.38 15.36 5.18
N GLU A 321 -24.37 15.00 3.89
CA GLU A 321 -23.92 15.87 2.81
C GLU A 321 -25.08 16.02 1.81
N LYS A 322 -25.52 17.26 1.60
CA LYS A 322 -26.64 17.60 0.70
C LYS A 322 -27.92 16.80 1.00
N GLY A 323 -28.23 16.64 2.29
CA GLY A 323 -29.44 15.96 2.78
C GLY A 323 -29.40 14.43 2.71
N ARG A 324 -28.24 13.83 2.40
CA ARG A 324 -28.03 12.37 2.40
C ARG A 324 -26.95 12.00 3.38
N LEU A 325 -27.09 10.86 4.06
CA LEU A 325 -26.03 10.32 4.91
C LEU A 325 -24.77 10.06 4.08
N ALA A 326 -23.61 10.42 4.61
CA ALA A 326 -22.33 10.15 3.95
C ALA A 326 -21.99 8.65 3.93
N VAL A 327 -22.48 7.90 4.92
CA VAL A 327 -22.37 6.43 4.99
C VAL A 327 -23.77 5.87 5.30
N PRO A 328 -24.64 5.70 4.30
CA PRO A 328 -26.01 5.23 4.48
C PRO A 328 -26.10 3.88 5.20
N GLU A 329 -25.13 3.01 4.98
CA GLU A 329 -25.06 1.64 5.54
C GLU A 329 -24.74 1.64 7.04
N SER A 330 -24.39 2.78 7.65
CA SER A 330 -23.98 2.85 9.07
C SER A 330 -25.04 2.29 10.01
N TRP A 331 -26.33 2.49 9.71
CA TRP A 331 -27.42 1.97 10.54
C TRP A 331 -27.50 0.44 10.44
N ASP A 332 -27.36 -0.12 9.25
CA ASP A 332 -27.35 -1.57 9.04
C ASP A 332 -26.12 -2.21 9.69
N LEU A 333 -24.94 -1.56 9.58
CA LEU A 333 -23.71 -2.01 10.24
C LEU A 333 -23.87 -2.00 11.77
N LEU A 334 -24.44 -0.94 12.36
CA LEU A 334 -24.70 -0.90 13.80
C LEU A 334 -25.60 -2.07 14.24
N LEU A 335 -26.64 -2.38 13.46
CA LEU A 335 -27.50 -3.52 13.77
C LEU A 335 -26.71 -4.84 13.75
N HIS A 336 -26.08 -5.14 12.61
CA HIS A 336 -25.47 -6.44 12.35
C HIS A 336 -24.26 -6.71 13.25
N GLU A 337 -23.43 -5.68 13.46
CA GLU A 337 -22.13 -5.81 14.11
C GLU A 337 -22.16 -5.52 15.62
N TRP A 338 -23.18 -4.79 16.09
CA TRP A 338 -23.28 -4.38 17.49
C TRP A 338 -24.57 -4.89 18.15
N LEU A 339 -25.75 -4.50 17.68
CA LEU A 339 -26.99 -4.80 18.40
C LEU A 339 -27.27 -6.31 18.56
N ARG A 340 -26.87 -7.15 17.61
CA ARG A 340 -26.94 -8.63 17.74
C ARG A 340 -26.10 -9.19 18.90
N HIS A 341 -25.13 -8.43 19.37
CA HIS A 341 -24.24 -8.76 20.48
C HIS A 341 -24.51 -7.95 21.75
N TYR A 342 -25.59 -7.17 21.79
CA TYR A 342 -25.91 -6.26 22.89
C TYR A 342 -25.94 -6.96 24.26
N ASP A 343 -26.68 -8.07 24.38
CA ASP A 343 -26.77 -8.84 25.63
C ASP A 343 -25.54 -9.71 25.91
N LYS A 344 -24.70 -9.92 24.90
CA LYS A 344 -23.55 -10.85 24.97
C LYS A 344 -22.25 -10.15 25.38
N ARG A 345 -22.15 -8.83 25.18
CA ARG A 345 -20.90 -8.07 25.33
C ARG A 345 -21.16 -6.76 26.10
N PRO A 346 -20.64 -6.62 27.34
CA PRO A 346 -20.82 -5.40 28.14
C PRO A 346 -20.36 -4.12 27.43
N THR A 347 -19.23 -4.18 26.71
CA THR A 347 -18.70 -3.05 25.91
C THR A 347 -19.67 -2.58 24.85
N VAL A 348 -20.32 -3.52 24.15
CA VAL A 348 -21.31 -3.22 23.11
C VAL A 348 -22.51 -2.52 23.72
N ARG A 349 -23.00 -3.04 24.86
CA ARG A 349 -24.11 -2.43 25.60
C ARG A 349 -23.79 -0.99 26.01
N GLU A 350 -22.65 -0.76 26.65
CA GLU A 350 -22.25 0.57 27.13
C GLU A 350 -22.18 1.60 25.99
N ILE A 351 -21.47 1.27 24.91
CA ILE A 351 -21.31 2.19 23.77
C ILE A 351 -22.65 2.40 23.04
N THR A 352 -23.48 1.36 22.91
CA THR A 352 -24.82 1.50 22.31
C THR A 352 -25.67 2.46 23.12
N ASP A 353 -25.71 2.29 24.45
CA ASP A 353 -26.47 3.19 25.32
C ASP A 353 -25.93 4.65 25.20
N GLN A 354 -24.60 4.83 25.08
CA GLN A 354 -23.99 6.15 24.83
C GLN A 354 -24.36 6.75 23.46
N ILE A 355 -24.45 5.94 22.40
CA ILE A 355 -24.86 6.39 21.07
C ILE A 355 -26.29 6.93 21.12
N PHE A 356 -27.23 6.15 21.68
CA PHE A 356 -28.64 6.52 21.71
C PHE A 356 -28.93 7.65 22.72
N SER A 357 -28.15 7.77 23.79
CA SER A 357 -28.34 8.81 24.83
C SER A 357 -27.89 10.22 24.45
N LEU A 358 -27.16 10.38 23.35
CA LEU A 358 -26.64 11.67 22.88
C LEU A 358 -27.19 12.02 21.49
N THR A 359 -28.38 11.52 21.17
CA THR A 359 -29.00 11.70 19.85
C THR A 359 -29.72 13.05 19.78
N ASP A 360 -29.35 13.92 18.85
CA ASP A 360 -30.08 15.18 18.61
C ASP A 360 -31.40 14.96 17.86
N GLY A 361 -32.30 15.95 17.84
CA GLY A 361 -33.70 15.78 17.41
C GLY A 361 -33.89 15.05 16.07
N ARG A 362 -33.16 15.43 15.02
CA ARG A 362 -33.29 14.77 13.70
C ARG A 362 -32.71 13.36 13.70
N ASN A 363 -31.62 13.13 14.42
CA ASN A 363 -31.07 11.79 14.57
C ASN A 363 -31.96 10.92 15.47
N ALA A 364 -32.68 11.51 16.42
CA ALA A 364 -33.58 10.80 17.33
C ALA A 364 -34.79 10.25 16.56
N GLU A 365 -35.36 11.05 15.65
CA GLU A 365 -36.40 10.60 14.73
C GLU A 365 -35.92 9.42 13.87
N ARG A 366 -34.70 9.53 13.31
CA ARG A 366 -34.09 8.47 12.51
C ARG A 366 -33.81 7.21 13.34
N ALA A 367 -33.27 7.36 14.55
CA ALA A 367 -33.04 6.28 15.50
C ALA A 367 -34.35 5.53 15.81
N LEU A 368 -35.42 6.27 16.11
CA LEU A 368 -36.75 5.70 16.36
C LEU A 368 -37.31 4.99 15.13
N LEU A 369 -37.08 5.51 13.92
CA LEU A 369 -37.48 4.85 12.68
C LEU A 369 -36.78 3.50 12.50
N TYR A 370 -35.45 3.47 12.65
CA TYR A 370 -34.66 2.23 12.53
C TYR A 370 -35.00 1.23 13.64
N LEU A 371 -35.17 1.68 14.89
CA LEU A 371 -35.61 0.82 15.99
C LEU A 371 -36.96 0.14 15.69
N ARG A 372 -37.93 0.89 15.15
CA ARG A 372 -39.22 0.31 14.71
C ARG A 372 -39.04 -0.67 13.57
N PHE A 373 -38.22 -0.31 12.57
CA PHE A 373 -37.94 -1.15 11.41
C PHE A 373 -37.31 -2.49 11.83
N TRP A 374 -36.27 -2.46 12.67
CA TRP A 374 -35.60 -3.66 13.17
C TRP A 374 -36.52 -4.51 14.05
N ARG A 375 -37.38 -3.89 14.87
CA ARG A 375 -38.37 -4.62 15.67
C ARG A 375 -39.40 -5.32 14.77
N HIS A 376 -39.86 -4.66 13.72
CA HIS A 376 -40.83 -5.23 12.78
C HIS A 376 -40.28 -6.44 12.03
N HIS A 377 -38.99 -6.42 11.67
CA HIS A 377 -38.31 -7.54 11.00
C HIS A 377 -37.81 -8.63 11.96
N GLY A 378 -38.02 -8.48 13.27
CA GLY A 378 -37.59 -9.47 14.26
C GLY A 378 -36.09 -9.49 14.54
N GLU A 379 -35.35 -8.46 14.12
CA GLU A 379 -33.90 -8.35 14.30
C GLU A 379 -33.49 -7.99 15.73
N ILE A 380 -34.39 -7.37 16.50
CA ILE A 380 -34.20 -7.03 17.91
C ILE A 380 -35.39 -7.46 18.79
N SER A 381 -35.10 -7.78 20.05
CA SER A 381 -36.10 -8.17 21.06
C SER A 381 -37.03 -7.00 21.44
N ALA A 382 -38.17 -7.31 22.05
CA ALA A 382 -39.13 -6.29 22.49
C ALA A 382 -38.54 -5.43 23.62
N GLU A 383 -37.81 -6.11 24.52
CA GLU A 383 -37.14 -5.55 25.68
C GLU A 383 -36.06 -4.56 25.24
N LEU A 384 -35.20 -4.98 24.30
CA LEU A 384 -34.14 -4.13 23.77
C LEU A 384 -34.70 -2.91 23.04
N HIS A 385 -35.73 -3.11 22.20
CA HIS A 385 -36.42 -2.01 21.53
C HIS A 385 -37.01 -1.01 22.53
N HIS A 386 -37.66 -1.49 23.60
CA HIS A 386 -38.24 -0.63 24.63
C HIS A 386 -37.16 0.16 25.39
N HIS A 387 -36.07 -0.50 25.80
CA HIS A 387 -34.94 0.12 26.49
C HIS A 387 -34.30 1.24 25.66
N LEU A 388 -33.89 0.94 24.42
CA LEU A 388 -33.25 1.94 23.55
C LEU A 388 -34.19 3.10 23.22
N ARG A 389 -35.49 2.82 23.04
CA ARG A 389 -36.49 3.88 22.84
C ARG A 389 -36.64 4.78 24.07
N GLN A 390 -36.59 4.24 25.29
CA GLN A 390 -36.59 5.06 26.49
C GLN A 390 -35.36 5.95 26.58
N ILE A 391 -34.18 5.43 26.20
CA ILE A 391 -32.95 6.22 26.17
C ILE A 391 -33.11 7.41 25.21
N VAL A 392 -33.56 7.17 23.98
CA VAL A 392 -33.75 8.25 22.98
C VAL A 392 -34.74 9.31 23.43
N HIS A 393 -35.77 8.96 24.19
CA HIS A 393 -36.74 9.93 24.71
C HIS A 393 -36.26 10.71 25.95
N ARG A 394 -35.19 10.26 26.62
CA ARG A 394 -34.59 10.94 27.78
C ARG A 394 -33.51 11.94 27.38
N SER A 395 -32.92 11.75 26.20
CA SER A 395 -31.99 12.66 25.52
C SER A 395 -32.69 13.90 24.97
#